data_AF-A0A1M7G0W8-F1
#
_entry.id   AF-A0A1M7G0W8-F1
#
_cell.length_a   1.000
_cell.length_b   1.000
_cell.length_c   1.000
_cell.angle_alpha   90.00
_cell.angle_beta   90.00
_cell.angle_gamma   90.00
#
_symmetry.space_group_name_H-M   'P 1'
#
loop_
_entity.id
_entity.type
_entity.pdbx_description
1 polymer ?
#
loop_
_entity_poly.entity_id
_entity_poly.type
_entity_poly.pdbx_seq_one_letter_code
_entity_poly.pdbx_strand_id
1 'polypeptide(L)'
;MEKAPYFSETERTPQQRRESVKWAVGVAISQGGGASPELVALHNRYIAGEIDLATIRAEVTRLYPQQPSSDPTPTRWRPNLNAEPSRPYLSIDAPQVAELV
;
A
#
# COMPACT_ATOMS: atom_id res chain seq x y z
N MET A 1 -22.84 0.88 17.44
CA MET A 1 -21.70 0.70 18.36
C MET A 1 -20.44 0.90 17.54
N GLU A 2 -19.63 1.92 17.84
CA GLU A 2 -18.28 2.00 17.28
C GLU A 2 -17.46 0.83 17.82
N LYS A 3 -16.96 -0.01 16.92
CA LYS A 3 -16.09 -1.12 17.27
C LYS A 3 -14.68 -0.56 17.43
N ALA A 4 -14.03 -0.83 18.56
CA ALA A 4 -12.62 -0.48 18.74
C ALA A 4 -11.77 -1.11 17.62
N PRO A 5 -10.78 -0.38 17.07
CA PRO A 5 -9.88 -0.91 16.06
C PRO A 5 -9.20 -2.20 16.54
N TYR A 6 -9.17 -3.22 15.68
CA TYR A 6 -8.49 -4.46 15.97
C TYR A 6 -7.08 -4.48 15.36
N PHE A 7 -6.08 -4.80 16.18
CA PHE A 7 -4.69 -4.97 15.74
C PHE A 7 -4.20 -6.37 16.09
N SER A 8 -3.59 -7.05 15.12
CA SER A 8 -2.91 -8.33 15.36
C SER A 8 -1.61 -8.16 16.15
N GLU A 9 -0.97 -9.26 16.53
CA GLU A 9 0.31 -9.23 17.24
C GLU A 9 1.41 -8.50 16.47
N THR A 10 1.36 -8.56 15.14
CA THR A 10 2.31 -7.90 14.24
C THR A 10 1.96 -6.44 13.96
N GLU A 11 0.93 -5.89 14.59
CA GLU A 11 0.44 -4.51 14.36
C GLU A 11 0.22 -3.74 15.68
N ARG A 12 0.65 -4.30 16.81
CA ARG A 12 0.32 -3.80 18.15
C ARG A 12 0.90 -2.40 18.40
N THR A 13 2.07 -2.11 17.85
CA THR A 13 2.76 -0.82 18.02
C THR A 13 2.68 0.06 16.76
N PRO A 14 2.78 1.41 16.91
CA PRO A 14 2.86 2.31 15.76
C PRO A 14 4.03 1.99 14.81
N GLN A 15 5.18 1.55 15.35
CA GLN A 15 6.33 1.19 14.53
C GLN A 15 6.04 -0.04 13.66
N GLN A 16 5.41 -1.07 14.23
CA GLN A 16 5.00 -2.25 13.48
C GLN A 16 4.04 -1.90 12.33
N ARG A 17 3.04 -1.06 12.60
CA ARG A 17 2.10 -0.58 11.58
C ARG A 17 2.79 0.24 10.48
N ARG A 18 3.78 1.05 10.85
CA ARG A 18 4.61 1.80 9.89
C ARG A 18 5.37 0.87 8.95
N GLU A 19 5.96 -0.22 9.47
CA GLU A 19 6.64 -1.21 8.62
C GLU A 19 5.66 -1.91 7.66
N SER A 20 4.45 -2.24 8.12
CA SER A 20 3.40 -2.80 7.25
C SER A 20 3.03 -1.85 6.11
N VAL A 21 2.85 -0.56 6.39
CA VAL A 21 2.57 0.47 5.37
C VAL A 21 3.75 0.61 4.41
N LYS A 22 4.98 0.68 4.92
CA LYS A 22 6.19 0.78 4.10
C LYS A 22 6.32 -0.39 3.12
N TRP A 23 6.08 -1.61 3.59
CA TRP A 23 6.08 -2.79 2.74
C TRP A 23 5.00 -2.70 1.65
N ALA A 24 3.76 -2.36 2.02
CA ALA A 24 2.65 -2.25 1.06
C ALA A 24 2.90 -1.19 -0.02
N VAL A 25 3.42 -0.02 0.36
CA VAL A 25 3.79 1.05 -0.57
C VAL A 25 4.94 0.60 -1.48
N GLY A 26 5.95 -0.10 -0.95
CA GLY A 26 7.03 -0.67 -1.75
C GLY A 26 6.54 -1.64 -2.83
N VAL A 27 5.57 -2.50 -2.48
CA VAL A 27 4.92 -3.39 -3.45
C VAL A 27 4.12 -2.62 -4.51
N ALA A 28 3.42 -1.56 -4.12
CA ALA A 28 2.68 -0.73 -5.08
C ALA A 28 3.63 -0.03 -6.07
N ILE A 29 4.72 0.55 -5.57
CA ILE A 29 5.73 1.23 -6.40
C ILE A 29 6.39 0.27 -7.39
N SER A 30 6.71 -0.97 -6.98
CA SER A 30 7.31 -1.96 -7.89
C SER A 30 6.37 -2.39 -9.03
N GLN A 31 5.07 -2.14 -8.89
CA GLN A 31 4.05 -2.38 -9.91
C GLN A 31 3.70 -1.12 -10.71
N GLY A 32 4.46 -0.03 -10.55
CA GLY A 32 4.21 1.27 -11.19
C GLY A 32 3.07 2.07 -10.56
N GLY A 33 2.60 1.65 -9.38
CA GLY A 33 1.58 2.35 -8.61
C GLY A 33 2.16 3.41 -7.67
N GLY A 34 1.29 4.26 -7.14
CA GLY A 34 1.61 5.24 -6.11
C GLY A 34 0.45 5.40 -5.13
N ALA A 35 0.75 5.84 -3.91
CA ALA A 35 -0.30 6.16 -2.94
C ALA A 35 -0.87 7.56 -3.24
N SER A 36 -2.19 7.65 -3.37
CA SER A 36 -2.90 8.93 -3.43
C SER A 36 -2.85 9.67 -2.09
N PRO A 37 -3.11 10.99 -2.06
CA PRO A 37 -3.22 11.74 -0.81
C PRO A 37 -4.25 11.16 0.16
N GLU A 38 -5.38 10.67 -0.34
CA GLU A 38 -6.43 10.05 0.47
C GLU A 38 -5.95 8.75 1.11
N LEU A 39 -5.21 7.92 0.36
CA LEU A 39 -4.65 6.68 0.87
C LEU A 39 -3.53 6.94 1.90
N VAL A 40 -2.72 7.98 1.69
CA VAL A 40 -1.72 8.44 2.68
C VAL A 40 -2.39 8.85 3.98
N ALA A 41 -3.50 9.59 3.93
CA ALA A 41 -4.25 9.97 5.12
C ALA A 41 -4.78 8.76 5.89
N LEU A 42 -5.30 7.73 5.18
CA LEU A 42 -5.73 6.48 5.81
C LEU A 42 -4.56 5.74 6.48
N HIS A 43 -3.40 5.64 5.81
CA HIS A 43 -2.22 5.02 6.40
C HIS A 43 -1.75 5.74 7.67
N ASN A 44 -1.77 7.07 7.71
CA ASN A 44 -1.40 7.84 8.90
C ASN A 44 -2.31 7.55 10.09
N ARG A 45 -3.62 7.51 9.87
CA ARG A 45 -4.61 7.17 10.92
C ARG A 45 -4.43 5.74 11.43
N TYR A 46 -4.12 4.80 10.53
CA TYR A 46 -3.79 3.43 10.91
C TYR A 46 -2.51 3.34 11.76
N ILE A 47 -1.44 4.03 11.37
CA ILE A 47 -0.19 4.10 12.16
C ILE A 47 -0.47 4.68 13.55
N ALA A 48 -1.29 5.74 13.64
CA ALA A 48 -1.71 6.33 14.90
C ALA A 48 -2.58 5.40 15.78
N GLY A 49 -3.13 4.34 15.19
CA GLY A 49 -3.99 3.39 15.90
C GLY A 49 -5.47 3.80 15.94
N GLU A 50 -5.86 4.81 15.16
CA GLU A 50 -7.24 5.31 15.10
C GLU A 50 -8.16 4.41 14.28
N ILE A 51 -7.61 3.69 13.30
CA ILE A 51 -8.34 2.77 12.42
C ILE A 51 -7.55 1.48 12.24
N ASP A 52 -8.25 0.38 11.93
CA ASP A 52 -7.65 -0.91 11.61
C ASP A 52 -7.60 -1.17 10.09
N LEU A 53 -6.98 -2.29 9.70
CA LEU A 53 -6.92 -2.69 8.29
C LEU A 53 -8.30 -2.97 7.68
N ALA A 54 -9.27 -3.43 8.47
CA ALA A 54 -10.63 -3.65 7.99
C ALA A 54 -11.28 -2.32 7.56
N THR A 55 -11.04 -1.26 8.34
CA THR A 55 -11.49 0.10 8.02
C THR A 55 -10.76 0.64 6.79
N ILE A 56 -9.42 0.47 6.68
CA ILE A 56 -8.68 0.85 5.47
C ILE A 56 -9.27 0.16 4.23
N ARG A 57 -9.53 -1.15 4.30
CA ARG A 57 -10.10 -1.90 3.18
C ARG A 57 -11.47 -1.37 2.75
N ALA A 58 -12.33 -1.05 3.71
CA ALA A 58 -13.65 -0.48 3.44
C ALA A 58 -13.54 0.89 2.76
N GLU A 59 -12.68 1.78 3.26
CA GLU A 59 -12.47 3.11 2.69
C GLU A 59 -11.83 3.05 1.30
N VAL A 60 -10.84 2.19 1.09
CA VAL A 60 -10.24 1.97 -0.24
C VAL A 60 -11.28 1.46 -1.24
N THR A 61 -12.15 0.52 -0.83
CA THR A 61 -13.24 0.02 -1.69
C THR A 61 -14.22 1.14 -2.05
N ARG A 62 -14.48 2.06 -1.12
CA ARG A 62 -15.37 3.21 -1.33
C ARG A 62 -14.74 4.28 -2.23
N LEU A 63 -13.46 4.57 -2.05
CA LEU A 63 -12.71 5.58 -2.81
C LEU A 63 -12.39 5.12 -4.22
N TYR A 64 -12.09 3.83 -4.38
CA TYR A 64 -11.71 3.20 -5.65
C TYR A 64 -12.65 2.03 -5.95
N PRO A 65 -13.94 2.31 -6.23
CA PRO A 65 -14.87 1.26 -6.60
C PRO A 65 -14.34 0.57 -7.85
N GLN A 66 -14.04 -0.71 -7.74
CA GLN A 66 -13.70 -1.54 -8.90
C GLN A 66 -14.91 -1.52 -9.83
N GLN A 67 -14.82 -0.82 -10.96
CA GLN A 67 -15.85 -0.97 -11.98
C GLN A 67 -15.82 -2.41 -12.47
N PRO A 68 -16.98 -3.06 -12.65
CA PRO A 68 -17.01 -4.34 -13.33
C PRO A 68 -16.36 -4.15 -14.70
N SER A 69 -15.29 -4.90 -14.96
CA SER A 69 -14.65 -4.89 -16.26
C SER A 69 -15.69 -5.30 -17.30
N SER A 70 -15.90 -4.44 -18.30
CA SER A 70 -16.68 -4.74 -19.51
C SER A 70 -15.88 -5.55 -20.53
N ASP A 71 -14.67 -6.01 -20.17
CA ASP A 71 -13.85 -6.87 -21.02
C ASP A 71 -14.49 -8.27 -21.12
N PRO A 72 -14.99 -8.68 -22.31
CA PRO A 72 -15.59 -10.00 -22.51
C PRO A 72 -14.54 -11.12 -22.38
N THR A 73 -13.26 -10.79 -22.40
CA THR A 73 -12.17 -11.68 -22.05
C THR A 73 -11.61 -11.24 -20.72
N PRO A 74 -11.80 -11.96 -19.61
CA PRO A 74 -11.03 -11.66 -18.41
C PRO A 74 -9.58 -11.94 -18.77
N THR A 75 -8.83 -10.91 -19.16
CA THR A 75 -7.38 -10.93 -19.19
C THR A 75 -6.98 -11.13 -17.74
N ARG A 76 -6.99 -12.40 -17.32
CA ARG A 76 -6.54 -12.85 -16.03
C ARG A 76 -5.17 -12.23 -15.87
N TRP A 77 -5.05 -11.30 -14.94
CA TRP A 77 -3.76 -10.90 -14.44
C TRP A 77 -3.00 -12.20 -14.16
N ARG A 78 -1.93 -12.44 -14.92
CA ARG A 78 -1.03 -13.56 -14.72
C ARG A 78 0.22 -12.94 -14.11
N PRO A 79 0.63 -13.34 -12.89
CA PRO A 79 1.94 -12.94 -12.41
C PRO A 79 2.95 -13.43 -13.45
N ASN A 80 3.82 -12.55 -13.92
CA ASN A 80 4.94 -12.97 -14.74
C ASN A 80 5.89 -13.75 -13.83
N LEU A 81 5.72 -15.09 -13.78
CA LEU A 81 6.56 -16.00 -13.00
C LEU A 81 8.01 -16.05 -13.51
N ASN A 82 8.29 -15.42 -14.65
CA ASN A 82 9.63 -15.24 -15.21
C ASN A 82 10.23 -13.85 -14.93
N ALA A 83 9.55 -13.01 -14.13
CA ALA A 83 10.17 -11.80 -13.62
C ALA A 83 11.27 -12.21 -12.63
N GLU A 84 12.52 -12.23 -13.10
CA GLU A 84 13.66 -12.32 -12.19
C GLU A 84 13.52 -11.21 -11.13
N PRO A 85 13.85 -11.48 -9.84
CA PRO A 85 13.86 -10.44 -8.83
C PRO A 85 14.70 -9.29 -9.38
N SER A 86 14.10 -8.10 -9.46
CA SER A 86 14.80 -6.91 -9.92
C SER A 86 16.09 -6.80 -9.11
N ARG A 87 17.22 -7.07 -9.76
CA ARG A 87 18.53 -6.85 -9.15
C ARG A 87 18.55 -5.40 -8.67
N PRO A 88 19.08 -5.09 -7.47
CA PRO A 88 19.23 -3.72 -7.06
C PRO A 88 20.02 -3.00 -8.16
N TYR A 89 19.46 -1.93 -8.71
CA TYR A 89 20.16 -1.07 -9.65
C TYR A 89 21.29 -0.39 -8.88
N LEU A 90 22.44 -1.07 -8.83
CA LEU A 90 23.73 -0.46 -8.58
C LEU A 90 24.16 0.19 -9.89
N SER A 91 23.98 1.51 -10.01
CA SER A 91 24.98 2.39 -10.61
C SER A 91 24.56 3.87 -10.61
N ILE A 92 25.32 4.67 -9.85
CA ILE A 92 25.94 5.96 -10.22
C ILE A 92 25.13 6.90 -11.14
N ASP A 93 24.40 7.82 -10.52
CA ASP A 93 24.52 9.29 -10.71
C ASP A 93 23.28 9.96 -10.13
N ALA A 94 23.33 10.31 -8.84
CA ALA A 94 22.28 11.04 -8.17
C ALA A 94 22.65 12.53 -8.08
N PRO A 95 21.99 13.44 -8.81
CA PRO A 95 21.76 14.78 -8.30
C PRO A 95 20.55 14.71 -7.34
N GLN A 96 20.89 14.76 -6.06
CA GLN A 96 20.15 15.38 -4.95
C GLN A 96 18.64 15.59 -5.14
N VAL A 97 17.84 14.75 -4.47
CA VAL A 97 16.64 15.23 -3.78
C VAL A 97 16.86 14.98 -2.30
N ALA A 98 17.59 15.93 -1.72
CA ALA A 98 17.58 16.15 -0.30
C ALA A 98 16.22 16.75 0.10
N GLU A 99 15.77 16.36 1.29
CA GLU A 99 14.77 17.04 2.13
C GLU A 99 13.30 16.96 1.70
N LEU A 100 12.61 15.99 2.30
CA LEU A 100 11.34 16.24 2.96
C LEU A 100 11.35 15.46 4.28
N VAL A 101 11.86 16.13 5.31
CA VAL A 101 11.63 15.80 6.73
C VAL A 101 10.58 16.78 7.24
#